data_AF-A0A1V5BM98-F1
#
_entry.id   AF-A0A1V5BM98-F1
#
_cell.length_a   1.000
_cell.length_b   1.000
_cell.length_c   1.000
_cell.angle_alpha   90.00
_cell.angle_beta   90.00
_cell.angle_gamma   90.00
#
_symmetry.space_group_name_H-M   'P 1'
#
loop_
_entity.id
_entity.type
_entity.pdbx_description
1 polymer ?
#
loop_
_entity_poly.entity_id
_entity_poly.type
_entity_poly.pdbx_seq_one_letter_code
_entity_poly.pdbx_strand_id
1 'polypeptide(L)'
;MKTYQFPTLEDRAAVETAIRVFLWTQRADTRMQMLRTARAVLDRYNISKLKFCNFIVETTAPGWSTIRGKQKIDGHQCPNCQADIYEQPGNVRILSIQEGRSHDEVTYGCRCGTIFNKAENV
;
A
#
# COMPACT_ATOMS: atom_id res chain seq x y z
N MET A 1 -29.72 -14.80 -11.41
CA MET A 1 -29.16 -14.37 -10.12
C MET A 1 -27.66 -14.12 -10.33
N LYS A 2 -27.17 -12.88 -10.26
CA LYS A 2 -25.74 -12.59 -10.40
C LYS A 2 -25.05 -12.93 -9.07
N THR A 3 -24.28 -14.00 -9.05
CA THR A 3 -23.41 -14.35 -7.92
C THR A 3 -22.29 -13.32 -7.86
N TYR A 4 -22.29 -12.47 -6.83
CA TYR A 4 -21.14 -11.59 -6.56
C TYR A 4 -19.97 -12.47 -6.13
N GLN A 5 -18.99 -12.64 -7.00
CA GLN A 5 -17.74 -13.28 -6.61
C GLN A 5 -16.94 -12.31 -5.76
N PHE A 6 -16.55 -12.75 -4.56
CA PHE A 6 -15.68 -12.00 -3.68
C PHE A 6 -14.24 -12.51 -3.82
N PRO A 7 -13.21 -11.67 -3.61
CA PRO A 7 -11.83 -12.10 -3.58
C PRO A 7 -11.61 -13.28 -2.63
N THR A 8 -10.99 -14.34 -3.14
CA THR A 8 -10.69 -15.53 -2.34
C THR A 8 -9.55 -15.26 -1.34
N LEU A 9 -9.31 -16.21 -0.44
CA LEU A 9 -8.16 -16.16 0.44
C LEU A 9 -6.84 -16.16 -0.34
N GLU A 10 -6.76 -16.89 -1.46
CA GLU A 10 -5.58 -16.92 -2.32
C GLU A 10 -5.33 -15.57 -2.99
N ASP A 11 -6.38 -14.90 -3.50
CA ASP A 11 -6.23 -13.57 -4.10
C ASP A 11 -5.75 -12.55 -3.07
N ARG A 12 -6.28 -12.62 -1.85
CA ARG A 12 -5.84 -11.75 -0.74
C ARG A 12 -4.39 -12.03 -0.36
N ALA A 13 -4.00 -13.30 -0.26
CA ALA A 13 -2.64 -13.71 0.05
C ALA A 13 -1.65 -13.30 -1.05
N ALA A 14 -2.05 -13.33 -2.32
CA ALA A 14 -1.23 -12.86 -3.43
C ALA A 14 -0.90 -11.36 -3.31
N VAL A 15 -1.90 -10.54 -2.97
CA VAL A 15 -1.69 -9.10 -2.72
C VAL A 15 -0.80 -8.86 -1.51
N GLU A 16 -1.06 -9.52 -0.38
CA GLU A 16 -0.22 -9.39 0.83
C GLU A 16 1.22 -9.81 0.57
N THR A 17 1.42 -10.91 -0.15
CA THR A 17 2.75 -11.41 -0.51
C THR A 17 3.49 -10.43 -1.40
N ALA A 18 2.84 -9.89 -2.43
CA ALA A 18 3.46 -8.93 -3.33
C ALA A 18 3.87 -7.65 -2.60
N ILE A 19 3.06 -7.18 -1.65
CA ILE A 19 3.40 -6.07 -0.76
C ILE A 19 4.61 -6.42 0.11
N ARG A 20 4.60 -7.57 0.81
CA ARG A 20 5.73 -8.00 1.66
C ARG A 20 7.03 -8.11 0.87
N VAL A 21 6.98 -8.66 -0.35
CA VAL A 21 8.15 -8.75 -1.24
C VAL A 21 8.70 -7.35 -1.53
N PHE A 22 7.85 -6.39 -1.91
CA PHE A 22 8.30 -5.01 -2.12
C PHE A 22 8.86 -4.37 -0.84
N LEU A 23 8.20 -4.53 0.31
CA LEU A 23 8.69 -3.97 1.57
C LEU A 23 10.06 -4.53 1.97
N TRP A 24 10.30 -5.80 1.65
CA TRP A 24 11.56 -6.47 1.89
C TRP A 24 12.67 -5.97 0.95
N THR A 25 12.44 -6.06 -0.35
CA THR A 25 13.45 -5.79 -1.40
C THR A 25 13.64 -4.30 -1.66
N GLN A 26 12.58 -3.49 -1.51
CA GLN A 26 12.52 -2.05 -1.79
C GLN A 26 12.96 -1.65 -3.21
N ARG A 27 12.83 -2.55 -4.18
CA ARG A 27 13.21 -2.30 -5.58
C ARG A 27 12.04 -1.79 -6.41
N ALA A 28 12.34 -0.95 -7.41
CA ALA A 28 11.35 -0.37 -8.30
C ALA A 28 10.54 -1.41 -9.08
N ASP A 29 11.17 -2.50 -9.52
CA ASP A 29 10.51 -3.58 -10.26
C ASP A 29 9.53 -4.36 -9.37
N THR A 30 9.92 -4.68 -8.13
CA THR A 30 9.01 -5.30 -7.16
C THR A 30 7.85 -4.39 -6.75
N ARG A 31 8.05 -3.06 -6.75
CA ARG A 31 6.97 -2.08 -6.56
C ARG A 31 5.94 -2.17 -7.69
N MET A 32 6.42 -2.20 -8.94
CA MET A 32 5.56 -2.31 -10.10
C MET A 32 4.77 -3.63 -10.09
N GLN A 33 5.43 -4.74 -9.77
CA GLN A 33 4.79 -6.04 -9.65
C GLN A 33 3.71 -6.04 -8.56
N MET A 34 4.00 -5.46 -7.39
CA MET A 34 3.03 -5.29 -6.30
C MET A 34 1.76 -4.55 -6.77
N LEU A 35 1.91 -3.40 -7.43
CA LEU A 35 0.77 -2.60 -7.90
C LEU A 35 -0.04 -3.32 -8.98
N ARG A 36 0.62 -4.05 -9.89
CA ARG A 36 -0.03 -4.86 -10.93
C ARG A 36 -0.82 -6.03 -10.35
N THR A 37 -0.23 -6.78 -9.40
CA THR A 37 -0.91 -7.87 -8.70
C THR A 37 -2.15 -7.34 -7.97
N ALA A 38 -2.01 -6.24 -7.24
CA ALA A 38 -3.11 -5.60 -6.55
C ALA A 38 -4.23 -5.15 -7.52
N ARG A 39 -3.85 -4.54 -8.65
CA ARG A 39 -4.81 -4.12 -9.70
C ARG A 39 -5.53 -5.32 -10.33
N ALA A 40 -4.82 -6.38 -10.67
CA ALA A 40 -5.40 -7.56 -11.31
C ALA A 40 -6.48 -8.21 -10.44
N VAL A 41 -6.29 -8.26 -9.12
CA VAL A 41 -7.32 -8.75 -8.19
C VAL A 41 -8.53 -7.83 -8.17
N LEU A 42 -8.35 -6.51 -8.10
CA LEU A 42 -9.46 -5.55 -8.14
C LEU A 42 -10.28 -5.69 -9.45
N ASP A 43 -9.60 -5.82 -10.59
CA ASP A 43 -10.21 -5.98 -11.90
C ASP A 43 -10.98 -7.30 -12.04
N ARG A 44 -10.40 -8.42 -11.59
CA ARG A 44 -11.02 -9.75 -11.65
C ARG A 44 -12.40 -9.77 -11.00
N TYR A 45 -12.55 -9.05 -9.88
CA TYR A 45 -13.79 -9.00 -9.12
C TYR A 45 -14.63 -7.75 -9.40
N ASN A 46 -14.20 -6.89 -10.32
CA ASN A 46 -14.84 -5.60 -10.63
C ASN A 46 -15.14 -4.77 -9.37
N ILE A 47 -14.17 -4.69 -8.46
CA ILE A 47 -14.26 -3.92 -7.21
C ILE A 47 -13.25 -2.77 -7.24
N SER A 48 -13.63 -1.63 -6.64
CA SER A 48 -12.75 -0.47 -6.54
C SER A 48 -11.86 -0.49 -5.30
N LYS A 49 -12.18 -1.31 -4.29
CA LYS A 49 -11.48 -1.36 -3.00
C LYS A 49 -11.41 -2.76 -2.42
N LEU A 50 -10.25 -3.12 -1.88
CA LEU A 50 -10.02 -4.35 -1.12
C LEU A 50 -9.38 -4.01 0.23
N LYS A 51 -10.07 -4.36 1.33
CA LYS A 51 -9.64 -4.03 2.70
C LYS A 51 -8.85 -5.17 3.33
N PHE A 52 -7.69 -4.85 3.88
CA PHE A 52 -6.86 -5.72 4.73
C PHE A 52 -6.91 -5.24 6.18
N CYS A 53 -6.20 -5.88 7.11
CA CYS A 53 -6.23 -5.46 8.51
C CYS A 53 -5.68 -4.04 8.71
N ASN A 54 -4.48 -3.78 8.18
CA ASN A 54 -3.70 -2.56 8.38
C ASN A 54 -3.66 -1.59 7.18
N PHE A 55 -4.13 -2.02 6.01
CA PHE A 55 -4.18 -1.17 4.81
C PHE A 55 -5.41 -1.46 3.94
N ILE A 56 -5.59 -0.65 2.91
CA ILE A 56 -6.64 -0.77 1.89
C ILE A 56 -5.98 -0.61 0.54
N VAL A 57 -6.30 -1.49 -0.41
CA VAL A 57 -5.94 -1.29 -1.82
C VAL A 57 -7.12 -0.65 -2.52
N GLU A 58 -6.88 0.43 -3.26
CA GLU A 58 -7.92 1.19 -3.96
C GLU A 58 -7.52 1.40 -5.42
N THR A 59 -8.49 1.35 -6.34
CA THR A 59 -8.30 1.76 -7.73
C THR A 59 -8.21 3.28 -7.81
N THR A 60 -7.22 3.83 -8.51
CA THR A 60 -7.08 5.30 -8.69
C THR A 60 -7.35 5.76 -10.11
N ALA A 61 -6.74 5.10 -11.08
CA ALA A 61 -6.92 5.36 -12.51
C ALA A 61 -7.03 4.01 -13.26
N PRO A 62 -7.49 4.00 -14.52
CA PRO A 62 -7.47 2.79 -15.33
C PRO A 62 -6.08 2.15 -15.33
N GLY A 63 -6.00 0.88 -14.92
CA GLY A 63 -4.74 0.13 -14.82
C GLY A 63 -3.87 0.42 -13.60
N TRP A 64 -4.26 1.35 -12.71
CA TRP A 64 -3.50 1.71 -11.52
C TRP A 64 -4.25 1.40 -10.23
N SER A 65 -3.48 1.08 -9.19
CA SER A 65 -3.95 0.91 -7.82
C SER A 65 -3.05 1.70 -6.86
N THR A 66 -3.57 2.06 -5.70
CA THR A 66 -2.81 2.62 -4.59
C THR A 66 -3.05 1.81 -3.32
N ILE A 67 -2.15 1.97 -2.35
CA ILE A 67 -2.21 1.32 -1.06
C ILE A 67 -2.33 2.43 -0.03
N ARG A 68 -3.41 2.42 0.75
CA ARG A 68 -3.65 3.38 1.82
C ARG A 68 -3.50 2.69 3.17
N GLY A 69 -2.59 3.18 4.01
CA GLY A 69 -2.48 2.74 5.40
C GLY A 69 -3.71 3.17 6.20
N LYS A 70 -4.07 2.37 7.20
CA LYS A 70 -5.17 2.72 8.12
C LYS A 70 -4.70 3.46 9.37
N GLN A 71 -3.48 3.19 9.82
CA GLN A 71 -2.86 3.88 10.94
C GLN A 71 -2.24 5.19 10.45
N LYS A 72 -2.52 6.29 11.14
CA LYS A 72 -1.83 7.57 10.93
C LYS A 72 -0.74 7.74 11.98
N ILE A 73 0.35 8.39 11.60
CA ILE A 73 1.42 8.83 12.50
C ILE A 73 1.69 10.32 12.28
N ASP A 74 2.14 10.99 13.34
CA ASP A 74 2.57 12.39 13.27
C ASP A 74 4.10 12.54 13.26
N GLY A 75 4.82 11.52 13.76
CA GLY A 75 6.28 11.51 13.83
C GLY A 75 6.97 10.99 12.58
N HIS A 76 8.31 10.90 12.63
CA HIS A 76 9.15 10.45 11.52
C HIS A 76 9.58 8.99 11.64
N GLN A 77 8.96 8.23 12.55
CA GLN A 77 9.38 6.88 12.88
C GLN A 77 8.31 5.86 12.53
N CYS A 78 8.72 4.72 12.01
CA CYS A 78 7.85 3.57 11.86
C CYS A 78 7.28 3.20 13.23
N PRO A 79 5.94 3.09 13.38
CA PRO A 79 5.33 2.88 14.70
C PRO A 79 5.63 1.52 15.32
N ASN A 80 6.22 0.59 14.57
CA ASN A 80 6.58 -0.74 15.04
C ASN A 80 8.08 -0.87 15.38
N CYS A 81 8.97 -0.54 14.45
CA CYS A 81 10.42 -0.75 14.63
C CYS A 81 11.24 0.55 14.80
N GLN A 82 10.57 1.70 14.87
CA GLN A 82 11.17 3.02 15.07
C GLN A 82 12.17 3.48 13.99
N ALA A 83 12.24 2.78 12.86
CA ALA A 83 13.04 3.19 11.72
C ALA A 83 12.57 4.56 11.18
N ASP A 84 13.52 5.45 10.89
CA ASP A 84 13.23 6.78 10.37
C ASP A 84 12.70 6.70 8.92
N ILE A 85 11.66 7.47 8.61
CA ILE A 85 11.01 7.50 7.30
C ILE A 85 11.83 8.26 6.24
N TYR A 86 12.75 9.13 6.65
CA TYR A 86 13.57 9.95 5.77
C TYR A 86 15.03 9.48 5.63
N GLU A 87 15.41 8.41 6.32
CA GLU A 87 16.75 7.83 6.23
C GLU A 87 17.04 7.26 4.82
N GLN A 88 18.23 7.55 4.28
CA GLN A 88 18.70 7.03 2.99
C GLN A 88 20.15 6.51 3.07
N PRO A 89 20.39 5.20 2.83
CA PRO A 89 19.41 4.14 2.56
C PRO A 89 18.66 3.68 3.83
N GLY A 90 17.35 3.86 3.90
CA GLY A 90 16.53 3.49 5.07
C GLY A 90 15.61 2.28 4.87
N ASN A 91 14.93 1.87 5.95
CA ASN A 91 14.01 0.72 5.99
C ASN A 91 12.56 1.05 5.58
N VAL A 92 12.25 2.30 5.27
CA VAL A 92 10.90 2.77 4.93
C VAL A 92 10.86 3.24 3.48
N ARG A 93 9.78 2.94 2.76
CA ARG A 93 9.53 3.41 1.39
C ARG A 93 8.11 3.92 1.23
N ILE A 94 7.93 4.89 0.33
CA ILE A 94 6.62 5.39 -0.06
C ILE A 94 5.92 4.32 -0.92
N LEU A 95 4.69 3.98 -0.53
CA LEU A 95 3.80 3.11 -1.29
C LEU A 95 2.95 3.92 -2.27
N SER A 96 2.30 4.98 -1.78
CA SER A 96 1.55 5.93 -2.60
C SER A 96 1.47 7.31 -1.94
N ILE A 97 1.21 8.31 -2.77
CA ILE A 97 0.95 9.70 -2.37
C ILE A 97 -0.44 10.03 -2.86
N GLN A 98 -1.28 10.57 -1.97
CA GLN A 98 -2.54 11.18 -2.34
C GLN A 98 -2.39 12.69 -2.18
N GLU A 99 -2.23 13.37 -3.31
CA GLU A 99 -2.00 14.82 -3.35
C GLU A 99 -3.23 15.58 -2.85
N GLY A 100 -3.00 16.57 -2.00
CA GLY A 100 -4.04 17.42 -1.43
C GLY A 100 -3.75 18.90 -1.62
N ARG A 101 -4.73 19.76 -1.30
CA ARG A 101 -4.57 21.23 -1.43
C ARG A 101 -3.73 21.85 -0.32
N SER A 102 -3.72 21.24 0.87
CA SER A 102 -3.03 21.77 2.05
C SER A 102 -1.93 20.85 2.59
N HIS A 103 -2.04 19.55 2.32
CA HIS A 103 -1.07 18.52 2.67
C HIS A 103 -1.28 17.32 1.74
N ASP A 104 -0.23 16.56 1.54
CA ASP A 104 -0.26 15.27 0.88
C ASP A 104 -0.43 14.18 1.92
N GLU A 105 -1.32 13.22 1.66
CA GLU A 105 -1.43 12.01 2.47
C GLU A 105 -0.50 10.96 1.88
N VAL A 106 0.66 10.76 2.52
CA VAL A 106 1.67 9.81 2.06
C VAL A 106 1.50 8.51 2.83
N THR A 107 1.35 7.40 2.10
CA THR A 107 1.38 6.06 2.67
C THR A 107 2.79 5.51 2.59
N TYR A 108 3.33 5.15 3.75
CA TYR A 108 4.64 4.53 3.92
C TYR A 108 4.49 3.04 4.23
N GLY A 109 5.48 2.27 3.79
CA GLY A 109 5.65 0.87 4.15
C GLY A 109 7.07 0.62 4.63
N CYS A 110 7.20 -0.07 5.76
CA CYS A 110 8.49 -0.44 6.34
C CYS A 110 8.84 -1.90 6.05
N ARG A 111 10.14 -2.22 5.97
CA ARG A 111 10.66 -3.60 5.86
C ARG A 111 10.17 -4.52 6.97
N CYS A 112 9.80 -3.99 8.14
CA CYS A 112 9.17 -4.76 9.22
C CYS A 112 7.70 -5.18 8.93
N GLY A 113 7.15 -4.81 7.76
CA GLY A 113 5.78 -5.14 7.34
C GLY A 113 4.72 -4.12 7.74
N THR A 114 5.09 -3.08 8.50
CA THR A 114 4.13 -2.06 8.95
C THR A 114 3.84 -1.06 7.84
N ILE A 115 2.56 -0.73 7.66
CA ILE A 115 2.06 0.24 6.67
C ILE A 115 1.27 1.30 7.41
N PHE A 116 1.55 2.55 7.14
CA PHE A 116 1.00 3.69 7.87
C PHE A 116 0.96 4.94 6.98
N ASN A 117 0.13 5.89 7.35
CA ASN A 117 -0.01 7.18 6.69
C ASN A 117 0.63 8.27 7.51
N LYS A 118 1.13 9.30 6.83
CA LYS A 118 1.51 10.57 7.43
C LYS A 118 1.05 11.69 6.50
N ALA A 119 0.55 12.77 7.09
CA ALA A 119 0.36 14.02 6.36
C ALA A 119 1.72 14.69 6.17
N GLU A 120 2.08 14.95 4.92
CA GLU A 120 3.26 15.73 4.55
C GLU A 120 2.82 17.09 4.05
N ASN A 121 3.47 18.14 4.56
CA ASN A 121 3.20 19.48 4.08
C ASN A 121 3.79 19.62 2.67
N VAL A 122 3.03 20.27 1.78
CA VAL A 122 3.45 20.60 0.41
C VAL A 122 4.36 21.82 0.42
#